data_AF-E7RNX0-F1
#
_entry.id   AF-E7RNX0-F1
#
_cell.length_a   1.000
_cell.length_b   1.000
_cell.length_c   1.000
_cell.angle_alpha   90.00
_cell.angle_beta   90.00
_cell.angle_gamma   90.00
#
_symmetry.space_group_name_H-M   'P 1'
#
loop_
_entity.id
_entity.type
_entity.pdbx_description
1 polymer ?
#
loop_
_entity_poly.entity_id
_entity_poly.type
_entity_poly.pdbx_seq_one_letter_code
_entity_poly.pdbx_strand_id
1 'polypeptide(L)'
;METKSLTILINECVMLMRDVGYSEKSILRFKQIWDSKLNHFMSVKGFEHYSISIGEAFLATLPEEKVLMSSHLRRSITILDSVLQSGSISRYIPQKQKFDFSGKIGSVFLQLIDYKRAMRVSQGTLYVYTRVLGRLLTFLHLKSIDTLEDVSDKLLLEFVDSSQNNPSQSLSSGKRAVQIPC
;
A
#
# COMPACT_ATOMS: atom_id res chain seq x y z
N MET A 1 -9.12 20.03 19.55
CA MET A 1 -8.96 19.06 18.44
C MET A 1 -9.95 19.47 17.37
N GLU A 2 -9.51 19.65 16.13
CA GLU A 2 -10.41 19.98 15.03
C GLU A 2 -11.24 18.75 14.67
N THR A 3 -12.55 18.93 14.52
CA THR A 3 -13.49 17.83 14.26
C THR A 3 -14.51 18.26 13.22
N LYS A 4 -14.94 17.35 12.37
CA LYS A 4 -15.89 17.65 11.30
C LYS A 4 -16.81 16.48 11.01
N SER A 5 -18.03 16.75 10.56
CA SER A 5 -18.88 15.70 10.00
C SER A 5 -18.12 14.99 8.87
N LEU A 6 -18.06 13.65 8.94
CA LEU A 6 -17.32 12.85 7.96
C LEU A 6 -17.83 13.11 6.53
N THR A 7 -19.15 13.23 6.35
CA THR A 7 -19.77 13.50 5.04
C THR A 7 -19.32 14.83 4.46
N ILE A 8 -19.27 15.89 5.28
CA ILE A 8 -18.82 17.22 4.85
C ILE A 8 -17.34 17.15 4.46
N LEU A 9 -16.51 16.52 5.30
CA LEU A 9 -15.07 16.38 5.05
C LEU A 9 -14.79 15.57 3.77
N ILE A 10 -15.53 14.49 3.52
CA ILE A 10 -15.42 13.69 2.29
C ILE A 10 -15.71 14.55 1.06
N ASN A 11 -16.77 15.37 1.10
CA ASN A 11 -17.14 16.22 -0.04
C ASN A 11 -16.04 17.25 -0.36
N GLU A 12 -15.47 17.89 0.67
CA GLU A 12 -14.33 18.80 0.50
C GLU A 12 -13.09 18.08 -0.05
N CYS A 13 -12.78 16.90 0.47
CA CYS A 13 -11.69 16.09 -0.03
C CYS A 13 -11.88 15.76 -1.51
N VAL A 14 -13.09 15.35 -1.93
CA VAL A 14 -13.37 15.02 -3.34
C VAL A 14 -13.17 16.23 -4.25
N MET A 15 -13.62 17.42 -3.84
CA MET A 15 -13.40 18.65 -4.61
C MET A 15 -11.90 18.97 -4.76
N LEU A 16 -11.16 18.98 -3.64
CA LEU A 16 -9.72 19.25 -3.63
C LEU A 16 -8.93 18.19 -4.39
N MET A 17 -9.35 16.92 -4.34
CA MET A 17 -8.71 15.83 -5.06
C MET A 17 -8.80 16.03 -6.58
N ARG A 18 -9.94 16.49 -7.08
CA ARG A 18 -10.12 16.82 -8.51
C ARG A 18 -9.23 17.99 -8.90
N ASP A 19 -9.21 19.03 -8.08
CA ASP A 19 -8.40 20.23 -8.32
C ASP A 19 -6.90 19.91 -8.42
N VAL A 20 -6.38 19.05 -7.54
CA VAL A 20 -4.96 18.62 -7.58
C VAL A 20 -4.68 17.50 -8.59
N GLY A 21 -5.67 17.06 -9.37
CA GLY A 21 -5.50 16.16 -10.52
C GLY A 21 -5.55 14.65 -10.21
N TYR A 22 -6.22 14.23 -9.14
CA TYR A 22 -6.50 12.79 -8.95
C TYR A 22 -7.47 12.28 -10.03
N SER A 23 -7.24 11.05 -10.49
CA SER A 23 -8.19 10.39 -11.40
C SER A 23 -9.49 10.01 -10.67
N GLU A 24 -10.63 10.07 -11.38
CA GLU A 24 -11.94 9.65 -10.84
C GLU A 24 -11.92 8.21 -10.30
N LYS A 25 -11.16 7.31 -10.92
CA LYS A 25 -10.94 5.94 -10.42
C LYS A 25 -10.29 5.93 -9.02
N SER A 26 -9.33 6.81 -8.77
CA SER A 26 -8.68 6.93 -7.47
C SER A 26 -9.61 7.56 -6.44
N ILE A 27 -10.35 8.59 -6.84
CA ILE A 27 -11.35 9.26 -6.00
C ILE A 27 -12.43 8.26 -5.56
N LEU A 28 -12.98 7.49 -6.50
CA LEU A 28 -14.00 6.48 -6.21
C LEU A 28 -13.48 5.43 -5.21
N ARG A 29 -12.24 4.97 -5.37
CA ARG A 29 -11.61 4.04 -4.42
C ARG A 29 -11.53 4.62 -3.02
N PHE A 30 -11.12 5.88 -2.86
CA PHE A 30 -11.03 6.49 -1.54
C PHE A 30 -12.41 6.74 -0.93
N LYS A 31 -13.40 7.20 -1.73
CA LYS A 31 -14.80 7.30 -1.28
C LYS A 31 -15.31 5.96 -0.77
N GLN A 32 -15.11 4.87 -1.51
CA GLN A 32 -15.49 3.53 -1.07
C GLN A 32 -14.86 3.15 0.28
N ILE A 33 -13.59 3.47 0.50
CA ILE A 33 -12.93 3.22 1.80
C ILE A 33 -13.61 4.04 2.91
N TRP A 34 -13.85 5.33 2.68
CA TRP A 34 -14.47 6.20 3.68
C TRP A 34 -15.91 5.79 3.97
N ASP A 35 -16.73 5.56 2.95
CA ASP A 35 -18.15 5.27 3.06
C ASP A 35 -18.42 3.87 3.64
N SER A 36 -17.63 2.86 3.27
CA SER A 36 -17.88 1.47 3.71
C SER A 36 -17.11 1.06 4.95
N LYS A 37 -15.87 1.52 5.12
CA LYS A 37 -14.98 1.05 6.21
C LYS A 37 -14.92 2.04 7.35
N LEU A 38 -14.54 3.29 7.05
CA LEU A 38 -14.36 4.30 8.09
C LEU A 38 -15.69 4.71 8.72
N ASN A 39 -16.72 4.93 7.91
CA ASN A 39 -18.05 5.29 8.39
C ASN A 39 -18.66 4.17 9.25
N HIS A 40 -18.52 2.91 8.82
CA HIS A 40 -18.96 1.76 9.63
C HIS A 40 -18.20 1.69 10.97
N PHE A 41 -16.88 1.85 10.95
CA PHE A 41 -16.07 1.91 12.16
C PHE A 41 -16.53 3.01 13.12
N MET A 42 -16.75 4.23 12.61
CA MET A 42 -17.25 5.35 13.40
C MET A 42 -18.62 5.09 14.00
N SER A 43 -19.55 4.55 13.21
CA SER A 43 -20.90 4.21 13.65
C SER A 43 -20.90 3.17 14.77
N VAL A 44 -20.14 2.08 14.61
CA VAL A 44 -20.02 1.02 15.65
C VAL A 44 -19.43 1.56 16.95
N LYS A 45 -18.55 2.56 16.87
CA LYS A 45 -17.91 3.19 18.03
C LYS A 45 -18.68 4.40 18.58
N GLY A 46 -19.79 4.80 17.96
CA GLY A 46 -20.60 5.95 18.37
C GLY A 46 -19.94 7.30 18.09
N PHE A 47 -19.04 7.40 17.10
CA PHE A 47 -18.42 8.66 16.71
C PHE A 47 -19.28 9.40 15.67
N GLU A 48 -19.75 10.59 16.02
CA GLU A 48 -20.53 11.45 15.11
C GLU A 48 -19.64 12.32 14.20
N HIS A 49 -18.47 12.72 14.70
CA HIS A 49 -17.56 13.63 14.02
C HIS A 49 -16.21 12.95 13.82
N TYR A 50 -15.62 13.14 12.65
CA TYR A 50 -14.27 12.69 12.36
C TYR A 50 -13.25 13.59 13.07
N SER A 51 -12.18 12.98 13.54
CA SER A 51 -10.98 13.62 14.06
C SER A 51 -9.76 12.78 13.68
N ILE A 52 -8.57 13.36 13.76
CA ILE A 52 -7.31 12.67 13.41
C ILE A 52 -7.12 11.40 14.27
N SER A 53 -7.44 11.48 15.56
CA SER A 53 -7.34 10.32 16.46
C SER A 53 -8.28 9.18 16.06
N ILE A 54 -9.43 9.49 15.44
CA ILE A 54 -10.34 8.46 14.90
C ILE A 54 -9.73 7.81 13.67
N GLY A 55 -9.07 8.58 12.80
CA GLY A 55 -8.30 8.06 11.66
C GLY A 55 -7.19 7.11 12.10
N GLU A 56 -6.41 7.48 13.12
CA GLU A 56 -5.36 6.65 13.71
C GLU A 56 -5.94 5.38 14.34
N ALA A 57 -7.00 5.51 15.15
CA ALA A 57 -7.67 4.36 15.77
C ALA A 57 -8.24 3.39 14.72
N PHE A 58 -8.83 3.91 13.64
CA PHE A 58 -9.30 3.09 12.52
C PHE A 58 -8.14 2.29 11.90
N LEU A 59 -7.02 2.93 11.58
CA LEU A 59 -5.85 2.24 11.03
C LEU A 59 -5.31 1.17 11.99
N ALA A 60 -5.33 1.42 13.29
CA ALA A 60 -4.89 0.48 14.32
C ALA A 60 -5.81 -0.76 14.45
N THR A 61 -7.07 -0.70 13.98
CA THR A 61 -7.96 -1.88 13.98
C THR A 61 -7.70 -2.85 12.83
N LEU A 62 -6.94 -2.44 11.83
CA LEU A 62 -6.67 -3.26 10.66
C LEU A 62 -5.44 -4.14 10.92
N PRO A 63 -5.38 -5.38 10.38
CA PRO A 63 -4.19 -6.21 10.47
C PRO A 63 -2.98 -5.46 9.95
N GLU A 64 -1.88 -5.48 10.70
CA GLU A 64 -0.66 -4.74 10.40
C GLU A 64 -0.16 -5.01 8.98
N GLU A 65 -0.21 -6.27 8.54
CA GLU A 65 0.09 -6.69 7.17
C GLU A 65 -0.71 -5.88 6.14
N LYS A 66 -2.03 -5.76 6.32
CA LYS A 66 -2.91 -5.03 5.39
C LYS A 66 -2.60 -3.55 5.35
N VAL A 67 -2.24 -2.94 6.49
CA VAL A 67 -1.89 -1.51 6.58
C VAL A 67 -0.56 -1.24 5.89
N LEU A 68 0.44 -2.08 6.13
CA LEU A 68 1.77 -1.98 5.50
C LEU A 68 1.71 -2.23 3.98
N MET A 69 0.84 -3.15 3.55
CA MET A 69 0.72 -3.55 2.15
C MET A 69 -0.14 -2.56 1.32
N SER A 70 -1.11 -1.90 1.94
CA SER A 70 -2.09 -1.04 1.28
C SER A 70 -1.79 0.46 1.43
N SER A 71 -0.96 0.97 0.53
CA SER A 71 -0.68 2.41 0.41
C SER A 71 -1.94 3.27 0.24
N HIS A 72 -3.01 2.70 -0.31
CA HIS A 72 -4.28 3.42 -0.50
C HIS A 72 -5.05 3.63 0.82
N LEU A 73 -5.02 2.67 1.76
CA LEU A 73 -5.69 2.81 3.06
C LEU A 73 -5.02 3.90 3.92
N ARG A 74 -3.69 3.89 4.00
CA ARG A 74 -2.97 4.98 4.69
C ARG A 74 -3.24 6.32 4.01
N ARG A 75 -3.13 6.37 2.67
CA ARG A 75 -3.33 7.62 1.94
C ARG A 75 -4.74 8.17 2.09
N SER A 76 -5.77 7.32 2.18
CA SER A 76 -7.15 7.79 2.37
C SER A 76 -7.34 8.52 3.70
N ILE A 77 -6.68 8.07 4.76
CA ILE A 77 -6.72 8.73 6.08
C ILE A 77 -5.88 10.01 6.06
N THR A 78 -4.66 9.96 5.51
CA THR A 78 -3.81 11.15 5.37
C THR A 78 -4.48 12.29 4.60
N ILE A 79 -5.30 11.98 3.58
CA ILE A 79 -6.07 13.00 2.85
C ILE A 79 -7.09 13.68 3.77
N LEU A 80 -7.87 12.90 4.52
CA LEU A 80 -8.85 13.45 5.48
C LEU A 80 -8.15 14.33 6.52
N ASP A 81 -7.04 13.86 7.08
CA ASP A 81 -6.28 14.61 8.09
C ASP A 81 -5.72 15.92 7.54
N SER A 82 -5.15 15.89 6.32
CA SER A 82 -4.59 17.10 5.69
C SER A 82 -5.69 18.12 5.40
N VAL A 83 -6.83 17.69 4.87
CA VAL A 83 -7.94 18.61 4.59
C VAL A 83 -8.55 19.14 5.89
N LEU A 84 -8.66 18.31 6.92
CA LEU A 84 -9.15 18.74 8.22
C LEU A 84 -8.24 19.79 8.87
N GLN A 85 -6.91 19.60 8.81
CA GLN A 85 -5.94 20.48 9.47
C GLN A 85 -5.59 21.75 8.68
N SER A 86 -5.44 21.61 7.35
CA SER A 86 -4.86 22.66 6.51
C SER A 86 -5.72 23.03 5.31
N GLY A 87 -6.93 22.46 5.19
CA GLY A 87 -7.86 22.76 4.09
C GLY A 87 -7.31 22.40 2.70
N SER A 88 -6.26 21.58 2.63
CA SER A 88 -5.49 21.37 1.40
C SER A 88 -4.98 19.95 1.28
N ILE A 89 -4.82 19.51 0.04
CA ILE A 89 -4.20 18.21 -0.26
C ILE A 89 -2.80 18.49 -0.80
N SER A 90 -1.77 18.11 -0.02
CA SER A 90 -0.41 18.14 -0.53
C SER A 90 -0.30 17.24 -1.76
N ARG A 91 0.30 17.74 -2.86
CA ARG A 91 0.63 16.92 -4.04
C ARG A 91 1.36 15.66 -3.56
N TYR A 92 0.76 14.50 -3.82
CA TYR A 92 1.31 13.23 -3.37
C TYR A 92 2.62 12.96 -4.12
N ILE A 93 3.75 13.07 -3.43
CA ILE A 93 5.02 12.54 -3.89
C ILE A 93 5.10 11.12 -3.32
N PRO A 94 5.01 10.06 -4.16
CA PRO A 94 5.13 8.70 -3.67
C PRO A 94 6.50 8.54 -3.00
N GLN A 95 6.51 8.45 -1.68
CA GLN A 95 7.74 8.14 -0.96
C GLN A 95 8.15 6.72 -1.33
N LYS A 96 9.41 6.57 -1.76
CA LYS A 96 9.96 5.24 -2.02
C LYS A 96 10.01 4.50 -0.69
N GLN A 97 9.28 3.40 -0.60
CA GLN A 97 9.29 2.56 0.58
C GLN A 97 10.70 1.97 0.72
N LYS A 98 11.31 2.18 1.89
CA LYS A 98 12.55 1.51 2.27
C LYS A 98 12.21 0.22 2.99
N PHE A 99 12.98 -0.82 2.72
CA PHE A 99 12.83 -2.12 3.35
C PHE A 99 14.16 -2.49 3.98
N ASP A 100 14.09 -3.06 5.18
CA ASP A 100 15.23 -3.71 5.78
C ASP A 100 15.31 -5.15 5.23
N PHE A 101 16.44 -5.49 4.61
CA PHE A 101 16.73 -6.81 4.07
C PHE A 101 17.73 -7.57 4.94
N SER A 102 17.75 -7.29 6.24
CA SER A 102 18.46 -8.09 7.23
C SER A 102 17.96 -9.54 7.25
N GLY A 103 18.80 -10.44 7.77
CA GLY A 103 18.49 -11.87 7.87
C GLY A 103 18.83 -12.70 6.63
N LYS A 104 18.60 -14.00 6.74
CA LYS A 104 18.99 -15.01 5.73
C LYS A 104 18.24 -14.81 4.41
N ILE A 105 16.91 -14.72 4.48
CA ILE A 105 16.06 -14.49 3.31
C ILE A 105 16.37 -13.14 2.67
N GLY A 106 16.50 -12.08 3.50
CA GLY A 106 16.84 -10.74 3.03
C GLY A 106 18.17 -10.69 2.28
N SER A 107 19.18 -11.42 2.74
CA SER A 107 20.48 -11.54 2.06
C SER A 107 20.35 -12.14 0.65
N VAL A 108 19.50 -13.17 0.48
CA VAL A 108 19.24 -13.77 -0.85
C VAL A 108 18.48 -12.81 -1.76
N PHE A 109 17.53 -12.05 -1.22
CA PHE A 109 16.82 -11.01 -1.98
C PHE A 109 17.75 -9.89 -2.43
N LEU A 110 18.71 -9.48 -1.61
CA LEU A 110 19.74 -8.51 -2.00
C LEU A 110 20.60 -9.03 -3.15
N GLN A 111 21.02 -10.30 -3.12
CA GLN A 111 21.78 -10.90 -4.24
C GLN A 111 20.99 -10.87 -5.55
N LEU A 112 19.68 -11.15 -5.50
CA LEU A 112 18.81 -11.05 -6.67
C LEU A 112 18.69 -9.60 -7.18
N ILE A 113 18.56 -8.62 -6.28
CA ILE A 113 18.50 -7.20 -6.63
C ILE A 113 19.81 -6.76 -7.28
N ASP A 114 20.96 -7.15 -6.73
CA ASP A 114 22.28 -6.79 -7.26
C ASP A 114 22.53 -7.45 -8.62
N TYR A 115 22.12 -8.71 -8.79
CA TYR A 115 22.14 -9.38 -10.10
C TYR A 115 21.30 -8.63 -11.14
N LYS A 116 20.07 -8.21 -10.79
CA LYS A 116 19.23 -7.41 -11.70
C LYS A 116 19.83 -6.05 -11.99
N ARG A 117 20.47 -5.40 -11.01
CA ARG A 117 21.21 -4.14 -11.22
C ARG A 117 22.33 -4.32 -12.23
N ALA A 118 23.11 -5.40 -12.13
CA ALA A 118 24.17 -5.72 -13.09
C ALA A 118 23.65 -5.95 -14.51
N MET A 119 22.43 -6.49 -14.66
CA MET A 119 21.74 -6.64 -15.95
C MET A 119 21.21 -5.34 -16.57
N ARG A 120 21.57 -4.16 -16.02
CA ARG A 120 21.16 -2.83 -16.51
C ARG A 120 19.63 -2.64 -16.63
N VAL A 121 18.87 -3.28 -15.74
CA VAL A 121 17.43 -2.97 -15.63
C VAL A 121 17.25 -1.50 -15.26
N SER A 122 16.17 -0.87 -15.74
CA SER A 122 15.90 0.53 -15.41
C SER A 122 15.76 0.72 -13.89
N GLN A 123 16.09 1.92 -13.38
CA GLN A 123 15.93 2.23 -11.95
C GLN A 123 14.46 2.07 -11.47
N GLY A 124 13.50 2.34 -12.34
CA GLY A 124 12.08 2.12 -12.05
C GLY A 124 11.77 0.62 -11.88
N THR A 125 12.25 -0.22 -12.80
CA THR A 125 12.11 -1.68 -12.72
C THR A 125 12.83 -2.25 -11.49
N LEU A 126 14.04 -1.78 -11.20
CA LEU A 126 14.79 -2.20 -10.02
C LEU A 126 14.02 -1.90 -8.74
N TYR A 127 13.43 -0.70 -8.63
CA TYR A 127 12.59 -0.34 -7.51
C TYR A 127 11.34 -1.22 -7.40
N VAL A 128 10.72 -1.63 -8.51
CA VAL A 128 9.60 -2.59 -8.48
C VAL A 128 10.05 -3.92 -7.88
N TYR A 129 11.21 -4.47 -8.30
CA TYR A 129 11.77 -5.69 -7.70
C TYR A 129 12.03 -5.51 -6.20
N THR A 130 12.75 -4.45 -5.81
CA THR A 130 13.03 -4.15 -4.40
C THR A 130 11.74 -4.02 -3.59
N ARG A 131 10.72 -3.36 -4.14
CA ARG A 131 9.43 -3.19 -3.46
C ARG A 131 8.68 -4.51 -3.30
N VAL A 132 8.63 -5.37 -4.32
CA VAL A 132 7.97 -6.68 -4.24
C VAL A 132 8.69 -7.59 -3.25
N LEU A 133 10.01 -7.66 -3.32
CA LEU A 133 10.82 -8.52 -2.45
C LEU A 133 10.77 -8.05 -0.99
N GLY A 134 10.87 -6.75 -0.74
CA GLY A 134 10.79 -6.21 0.62
C GLY A 134 9.42 -6.44 1.25
N ARG A 135 8.36 -6.35 0.43
CA ARG A 135 6.99 -6.69 0.83
C ARG A 135 6.81 -8.17 1.18
N LEU A 136 7.36 -9.05 0.35
CA LEU A 136 7.38 -10.49 0.63
C LEU A 136 8.16 -10.77 1.92
N LEU A 137 9.31 -10.13 2.13
CA LEU A 137 10.09 -10.32 3.35
C LEU A 137 9.31 -9.89 4.60
N THR A 138 8.63 -8.74 4.56
CA THR A 138 7.75 -8.31 5.65
C THR A 138 6.64 -9.34 5.90
N PHE A 139 6.01 -9.87 4.86
CA PHE A 139 4.98 -10.90 4.97
C PHE A 139 5.50 -12.17 5.64
N LEU A 140 6.69 -12.64 5.24
CA LEU A 140 7.32 -13.83 5.82
C LEU A 140 7.67 -13.62 7.29
N HIS A 141 8.25 -12.47 7.66
CA HIS A 141 8.53 -12.14 9.06
C HIS A 141 7.26 -12.08 9.92
N LEU A 142 6.17 -11.51 9.40
CA LEU A 142 4.88 -11.49 10.11
C LEU A 142 4.31 -12.90 10.35
N LYS A 143 4.70 -13.87 9.52
CA LYS A 143 4.38 -15.30 9.70
C LYS A 143 5.47 -16.09 10.42
N SER A 144 6.48 -15.40 10.98
CA SER A 144 7.63 -16.01 11.67
C SER A 144 8.40 -17.01 10.79
N ILE A 145 8.53 -16.71 9.50
CA ILE A 145 9.31 -17.48 8.53
C ILE A 145 10.65 -16.78 8.28
N ASP A 146 11.72 -17.37 8.82
CA ASP A 146 13.07 -16.77 8.79
C ASP A 146 14.06 -17.58 7.93
N THR A 147 13.66 -18.74 7.42
CA THR A 147 14.47 -19.62 6.56
C THR A 147 13.81 -19.83 5.20
N LEU A 148 14.62 -20.13 4.18
CA LEU A 148 14.11 -20.33 2.81
C LEU A 148 13.42 -21.68 2.66
N GLU A 149 13.85 -22.67 3.45
CA GLU A 149 13.33 -24.02 3.49
C GLU A 149 11.86 -24.06 3.94
N ASP A 150 11.46 -23.09 4.78
CA ASP A 150 10.10 -22.95 5.28
C ASP A 150 9.18 -22.16 4.31
N VAL A 151 9.73 -21.59 3.24
CA VAL A 151 8.94 -20.87 2.22
C VAL A 151 8.28 -21.88 1.28
N SER A 152 6.98 -22.08 1.46
CA SER A 152 6.16 -22.96 0.63
C SER A 152 5.39 -22.21 -0.47
N ASP A 153 5.04 -22.91 -1.55
CA ASP A 153 4.19 -22.36 -2.62
C ASP A 153 2.85 -21.83 -2.10
N LYS A 154 2.29 -22.46 -1.06
CA LYS A 154 1.06 -22.01 -0.41
C LYS A 154 1.23 -20.62 0.22
N LEU A 155 2.36 -20.35 0.87
CA LEU A 155 2.67 -19.03 1.43
C LEU A 155 2.85 -17.98 0.34
N LEU A 156 3.48 -18.35 -0.78
CA LEU A 156 3.64 -17.46 -1.93
C LEU A 156 2.29 -17.10 -2.56
N LEU A 157 1.39 -18.08 -2.70
CA LEU A 157 0.02 -17.84 -3.17
C LEU A 157 -0.75 -16.93 -2.21
N GLU A 158 -0.64 -17.16 -0.91
CA GLU A 158 -1.27 -16.31 0.11
C GLU A 158 -0.76 -14.86 0.04
N PHE A 159 0.55 -14.67 -0.18
CA PHE A 159 1.12 -13.35 -0.42
C PHE A 159 0.59 -12.70 -1.70
N VAL A 160 0.46 -13.47 -2.80
CA VAL A 160 -0.12 -12.94 -4.03
C VAL A 160 -1.55 -12.48 -3.79
N ASP A 161 -2.38 -13.28 -3.11
CA ASP A 161 -3.77 -12.93 -2.80
C ASP A 161 -3.87 -11.72 -1.87
N SER A 162 -2.98 -11.60 -0.88
CA SER A 162 -2.93 -10.42 0.00
C SER A 162 -2.53 -9.16 -0.78
N SER A 163 -1.67 -9.31 -1.80
CA SER A 163 -1.20 -8.23 -2.68
C SER A 163 -2.19 -7.81 -3.79
N GLN A 164 -3.06 -8.71 -4.29
CA GLN A 164 -4.06 -8.41 -5.34
C GLN A 164 -5.16 -7.44 -4.87
N ASN A 165 -5.28 -7.22 -3.56
CA ASN A 165 -6.05 -6.11 -3.00
C ASN A 165 -5.42 -4.72 -3.26
N ASN A 166 -4.26 -4.66 -3.94
CA ASN A 166 -3.56 -3.46 -4.37
C ASN A 166 -3.23 -3.54 -5.88
N PRO A 167 -4.14 -3.11 -6.77
CA PRO A 167 -4.10 -3.40 -8.22
C PRO A 167 -3.05 -2.60 -9.02
N SER A 168 -1.94 -2.23 -8.39
CA SER A 168 -0.79 -1.59 -9.03
C SER A 168 0.36 -2.56 -9.34
N GLN A 169 0.15 -3.87 -9.20
CA GLN A 169 1.14 -4.91 -9.45
C GLN A 169 0.62 -5.97 -10.44
N SER A 170 0.13 -5.57 -11.61
CA SER A 170 0.19 -6.49 -12.75
C SER A 170 1.64 -6.52 -13.24
N LEU A 171 2.37 -7.56 -12.86
CA LEU A 171 3.58 -7.97 -13.58
C LEU A 171 3.14 -8.22 -15.02
N SER A 172 3.44 -7.29 -15.92
CA SER A 172 3.44 -7.57 -17.35
C SER A 172 4.51 -8.64 -17.58
N SER A 173 4.08 -9.90 -17.53
CA SER A 173 4.85 -11.02 -18.04
C SER A 173 5.05 -10.75 -19.53
N GLY A 174 6.18 -10.13 -19.85
CA GLY A 174 6.62 -9.90 -21.21
C GLY A 174 6.78 -11.24 -21.88
N LYS A 175 5.91 -11.51 -22.86
CA LYS A 175 6.16 -12.50 -23.90
C LYS A 175 7.53 -12.20 -24.51
N ARG A 176 8.53 -12.99 -24.15
CA ARG A 176 9.67 -13.30 -25.03
C ARG A 176 9.85 -14.80 -24.94
N ALA A 177 9.21 -15.49 -25.89
CA ALA A 177 9.62 -16.83 -26.27
C ALA A 177 11.10 -16.75 -26.63
N VAL A 178 11.95 -17.39 -25.82
CA VAL A 178 13.32 -17.68 -26.20
C VAL A 178 13.23 -18.92 -27.07
N GLN A 179 13.33 -18.70 -28.39
CA GLN A 179 13.58 -19.76 -29.35
C GLN A 179 14.96 -20.33 -29.04
N ILE A 180 15.02 -21.58 -28.58
CA ILE A 180 16.26 -22.35 -28.48
C ILE A 180 16.54 -22.89 -29.89
N PRO A 181 17.68 -22.58 -30.54
CA PRO A 181 18.07 -23.32 -31.73
C PRO A 181 18.74 -24.63 -31.30
N CYS A 182 18.31 -25.73 -31.92
CA CYS A 182 19.08 -26.96 -32.02
C CYS A 182 20.34 -26.74 -32.88
#